data_AF-A0A4Q5QL92-F1
#
_entry.id   AF-A0A4Q5QL92-F1
#
_cell.length_a   1.000
_cell.length_b   1.000
_cell.length_c   1.000
_cell.angle_alpha   90.00
_cell.angle_beta   90.00
_cell.angle_gamma   90.00
#
_symmetry.space_group_name_H-M   'P 1'
#
loop_
_entity.id
_entity.type
_entity.pdbx_description
1 polymer ?
#
loop_
_entity_poly.entity_id
_entity_poly.type
_entity_poly.pdbx_seq_one_letter_code
_entity_poly.pdbx_strand_id
1 'polypeptide(L)'
;MPILKFYKLYLSPNRKYVKLLKNLLGFVPNNLMLYRLAFRHRSVAQVVKKGVKNSNERLEFLGDAVLGSVVAEVLFKMYPYEDEGFLTELRSKIVSRINLNQLGYKLGFEQLVEFDKRVINTNRQSSLLGDAFE
;
A
#
# COMPACT_ATOMS: atom_id res chain seq x y z
N MET A 1 2.00 -23.80 5.18
CA MET A 1 1.24 -24.96 5.66
C MET A 1 -0.19 -24.57 6.04
N PRO A 2 -1.20 -25.41 5.74
CA PRO A 2 -2.62 -25.14 6.03
C PRO A 2 -2.91 -24.85 7.51
N ILE A 3 -2.24 -25.58 8.41
CA ILE A 3 -2.38 -25.47 9.87
C ILE A 3 -2.02 -24.06 10.37
N LEU A 4 -0.92 -23.49 9.86
CA LEU A 4 -0.48 -22.14 10.23
C LEU A 4 -1.47 -21.07 9.76
N LYS A 5 -2.09 -21.26 8.59
CA LYS A 5 -3.13 -20.36 8.06
C LYS A 5 -4.40 -20.41 8.90
N PHE A 6 -4.82 -21.62 9.30
CA PHE A 6 -5.98 -21.81 10.18
C PHE A 6 -5.79 -21.11 11.52
N TYR A 7 -4.64 -21.31 12.17
CA TYR A 7 -4.31 -20.62 13.41
C TYR A 7 -4.39 -19.09 13.26
N LYS A 8 -3.77 -18.53 12.21
CA LYS A 8 -3.80 -17.08 11.94
C LYS A 8 -5.22 -16.54 11.77
N LEU A 9 -6.10 -17.27 11.08
CA LEU A 9 -7.46 -16.82 10.75
C LEU A 9 -8.46 -16.93 11.90
N TYR A 10 -8.34 -17.96 12.74
CA TYR A 10 -9.38 -18.29 13.72
C TYR A 10 -8.93 -18.13 15.17
N LEU A 11 -7.69 -18.49 15.48
CA LEU A 11 -7.19 -18.58 16.86
C LEU A 11 -6.29 -17.39 17.26
N SER A 12 -5.61 -16.75 16.31
CA SER A 12 -4.65 -15.70 16.64
C SER A 12 -5.32 -14.42 17.17
N PRO A 13 -4.65 -13.67 18.06
CA PRO A 13 -5.14 -12.35 18.51
C PRO A 13 -5.35 -11.36 17.37
N ASN A 14 -4.53 -11.47 16.31
CA ASN A 14 -4.58 -10.63 15.12
C ASN A 14 -5.63 -11.07 14.08
N ARG A 15 -6.51 -12.02 14.41
CA ARG A 15 -7.49 -12.60 13.47
C ARG A 15 -8.34 -11.57 12.72
N LYS A 16 -8.70 -10.45 13.36
CA LYS A 16 -9.47 -9.37 12.71
C LYS A 16 -8.70 -8.77 11.55
N TYR A 17 -7.44 -8.38 11.80
CA TYR A 17 -6.53 -7.85 10.78
C TYR A 17 -6.25 -8.87 9.67
N VAL A 18 -6.01 -10.13 10.03
CA VAL A 18 -5.77 -11.21 9.05
C VAL A 18 -6.99 -11.43 8.15
N LYS A 19 -8.22 -11.33 8.68
CA LYS A 19 -9.45 -11.43 7.89
C LYS A 19 -9.59 -10.27 6.91
N LEU A 20 -9.34 -9.04 7.35
CA LEU A 20 -9.35 -7.86 6.47
C LEU A 20 -8.33 -8.01 5.33
N LEU A 21 -7.08 -8.38 5.66
CA LEU A 21 -6.06 -8.65 4.65
C LEU A 21 -6.44 -9.79 3.70
N LYS A 22 -7.04 -10.88 4.20
CA LYS A 22 -7.50 -11.98 3.35
C LYS A 22 -8.58 -11.51 2.38
N ASN A 23 -9.52 -10.69 2.84
CA ASN A 23 -10.58 -10.16 1.98
C ASN A 23 -10.01 -9.24 0.90
N LEU A 24 -8.99 -8.45 1.24
CA LEU A 24 -8.31 -7.57 0.29
C LEU A 24 -7.46 -8.35 -0.74
N LEU A 25 -6.63 -9.29 -0.27
CA LEU A 25 -5.61 -9.95 -1.09
C LEU A 25 -6.12 -11.23 -1.77
N GLY A 26 -7.25 -11.78 -1.33
CA GLY A 26 -7.72 -13.11 -1.72
C GLY A 26 -6.96 -14.28 -1.07
N PHE A 27 -5.89 -14.00 -0.32
CA PHE A 27 -5.09 -15.03 0.37
C PHE A 27 -4.57 -14.54 1.73
N VAL A 28 -4.08 -15.48 2.55
CA VAL A 28 -3.43 -15.15 3.83
C VAL A 28 -1.93 -15.01 3.61
N PRO A 29 -1.33 -13.82 3.82
CA PRO A 29 0.09 -13.61 3.60
C PRO A 29 0.95 -14.37 4.62
N ASN A 30 2.12 -14.80 4.17
CA ASN A 30 3.09 -15.49 5.02
C ASN A 30 3.69 -14.52 6.05
N ASN A 31 4.18 -13.36 5.60
CA ASN A 31 4.78 -12.34 6.46
C ASN A 31 3.79 -11.21 6.75
N LEU A 32 3.02 -11.33 7.84
CA LEU A 32 2.07 -10.29 8.26
C LEU A 32 2.73 -8.97 8.67
N MET A 33 3.99 -9.02 9.12
CA MET A 33 4.71 -7.83 9.58
C MET A 33 5.01 -6.88 8.44
N LEU A 34 5.27 -7.41 7.23
CA LEU A 34 5.49 -6.60 6.04
C LEU A 34 4.24 -5.79 5.69
N TYR A 35 3.06 -6.42 5.71
CA TYR A 35 1.79 -5.73 5.46
C TYR A 35 1.48 -4.71 6.56
N ARG A 36 1.75 -5.03 7.83
CA ARG A 36 1.59 -4.04 8.91
C ARG A 36 2.52 -2.84 8.73
N LEU A 37 3.72 -3.06 8.21
CA LEU A 37 4.65 -1.96 7.90
C LEU A 37 4.15 -1.13 6.72
N ALA A 38 3.64 -1.76 5.65
CA ALA A 38 3.06 -1.07 4.49
C ALA A 38 1.87 -0.17 4.90
N PHE A 39 1.05 -0.64 5.84
CA PHE A 39 -0.07 0.12 6.40
C PHE A 39 0.31 1.01 7.59
N ARG A 40 1.59 1.27 7.87
CA ARG A 40 2.00 2.11 9.01
C ARG A 40 2.43 3.50 8.56
N HIS A 41 1.59 4.48 8.83
CA HIS A 41 1.91 5.87 8.52
C HIS A 41 2.98 6.42 9.48
N ARG A 42 3.78 7.38 8.98
CA ARG A 42 4.88 8.02 9.73
C ARG A 42 4.46 8.69 11.05
N SER A 43 3.18 9.04 11.22
CA SER A 43 2.67 9.67 12.46
C SER A 43 2.67 8.73 13.67
N VAL A 44 2.59 7.42 13.45
CA VAL A 44 2.66 6.40 14.52
C VAL A 44 3.98 5.63 14.50
N ALA A 45 4.89 6.00 13.60
CA ALA A 45 6.16 5.32 13.44
C ALA A 45 7.11 5.64 14.61
N GLN A 46 7.72 4.59 15.15
CA GLN A 46 8.68 4.63 16.23
C GLN A 46 10.10 4.60 15.67
N VAL A 47 11.01 5.26 16.37
CA VAL A 47 12.44 5.23 16.04
C VAL A 47 13.01 3.85 16.39
N VAL A 48 13.64 3.21 15.42
CA VAL A 48 14.24 1.88 15.59
C VAL A 48 15.75 1.99 15.81
N LYS A 49 16.48 2.65 14.90
CA LYS A 49 17.94 2.73 14.95
C LYS A 49 18.43 3.97 14.19
N LYS A 50 19.38 4.72 14.78
CA LYS A 50 20.03 5.87 14.13
C LYS A 50 19.03 6.88 13.53
N GLY A 51 17.90 7.13 14.21
CA GLY A 51 16.85 8.03 13.71
C GLY A 51 15.91 7.45 12.64
N VAL A 52 16.16 6.23 12.14
CA VAL A 52 15.26 5.55 11.19
C VAL A 52 13.96 5.18 11.90
N LYS A 53 12.84 5.60 11.32
CA LYS A 53 11.49 5.26 11.78
C LYS A 53 10.98 4.00 11.09
N ASN A 54 10.14 3.23 11.77
CA ASN A 54 9.46 2.07 11.18
C ASN A 54 8.15 2.48 10.46
N SER A 55 8.22 3.43 9.53
CA SER A 55 7.11 3.84 8.66
C SER A 55 7.10 3.03 7.35
N ASN A 56 6.01 3.17 6.60
CA ASN A 56 5.86 2.69 5.23
C ASN A 56 6.75 3.43 4.21
N GLU A 57 7.34 4.59 4.54
CA GLU A 57 8.08 5.45 3.59
C GLU A 57 9.17 4.72 2.77
N ARG A 58 9.82 3.70 3.33
CA ARG A 58 10.81 2.90 2.59
C ARG A 58 10.18 1.87 1.64
N LEU A 59 8.99 1.38 1.99
CA LEU A 59 8.20 0.51 1.11
C LEU A 59 7.58 1.34 -0.01
N GLU A 60 7.01 2.50 0.30
CA GLU A 60 6.49 3.49 -0.67
C GLU A 60 7.55 3.81 -1.73
N PHE A 61 8.78 4.17 -1.32
CA PHE A 61 9.87 4.43 -2.25
C PHE A 61 10.19 3.26 -3.19
N LEU A 62 10.13 2.02 -2.71
CA LEU A 62 10.34 0.83 -3.53
C LEU A 62 9.11 0.56 -4.41
N GLY A 63 7.92 0.75 -3.85
CA GLY A 63 6.62 0.54 -4.46
C GLY A 63 6.39 1.42 -5.68
N ASP A 64 6.71 2.71 -5.58
CA ASP A 64 6.63 3.67 -6.70
C ASP A 64 7.46 3.20 -7.90
N ALA A 65 8.71 2.77 -7.66
CA ALA A 65 9.57 2.26 -8.72
C ALA A 65 9.02 0.96 -9.36
N VAL A 66 8.50 0.04 -8.54
CA VAL A 66 7.92 -1.23 -9.03
C VAL A 66 6.63 -0.97 -9.80
N LEU A 67 5.72 -0.17 -9.24
CA LEU A 67 4.43 0.16 -9.85
C LEU A 67 4.64 0.93 -11.16
N GLY A 68 5.52 1.93 -11.16
CA GLY A 68 5.89 2.68 -12.35
C GLY A 68 6.47 1.79 -13.46
N SER A 69 7.30 0.80 -13.10
CA SER A 69 7.86 -0.16 -14.05
C SER A 69 6.78 -1.09 -14.64
N VAL A 70 5.90 -1.65 -13.82
CA VAL A 70 4.82 -2.54 -14.27
C VAL A 70 3.83 -1.78 -15.16
N VAL A 71 3.43 -0.57 -14.77
CA VAL A 71 2.53 0.26 -15.58
C VAL A 71 3.19 0.64 -16.91
N ALA A 72 4.47 1.01 -16.91
CA ALA A 72 5.20 1.30 -18.14
C ALA A 72 5.24 0.09 -19.08
N GLU A 73 5.48 -1.12 -18.57
CA GLU A 73 5.46 -2.35 -19.37
C GLU A 73 4.09 -2.60 -20.00
N VAL A 74 3.01 -2.44 -19.22
CA VAL A 74 1.64 -2.63 -19.72
C VAL A 74 1.31 -1.61 -20.81
N LEU A 75 1.64 -0.34 -20.59
CA LEU A 75 1.36 0.73 -21.56
C LEU A 75 2.16 0.54 -22.85
N PHE A 76 3.45 0.19 -22.75
CA PHE A 76 4.29 -0.10 -23.91
C PHE A 76 3.71 -1.23 -24.78
N LYS A 77 3.17 -2.28 -24.16
CA LYS A 77 2.55 -3.40 -24.89
C LYS A 77 1.17 -3.05 -25.44
N MET A 78 0.39 -2.24 -24.72
CA MET A 78 -0.98 -1.89 -25.08
C MET A 78 -1.05 -0.83 -26.18
N TYR A 79 -0.07 0.07 -26.24
CA TYR A 79 -0.02 1.21 -27.16
C TYR A 79 1.29 1.21 -27.97
N PRO A 80 1.53 0.21 -28.83
CA PRO A 80 2.82 0.02 -29.51
C PRO A 80 3.13 1.08 -30.59
N TYR A 81 2.16 1.93 -30.95
CA TYR A 81 2.29 2.96 -31.98
C TYR A 81 2.23 4.39 -31.43
N GLU A 82 2.13 4.55 -30.11
CA GLU A 82 2.14 5.86 -29.46
C GLU A 82 3.57 6.27 -29.09
N ASP A 83 3.80 7.57 -28.97
CA ASP A 83 5.12 8.11 -28.63
C ASP A 83 5.43 8.06 -27.11
N GLU A 84 6.69 8.32 -26.76
CA GLU A 84 7.14 8.33 -25.36
C GLU A 84 6.38 9.36 -24.51
N GLY A 85 6.03 10.52 -25.07
CA GLY A 85 5.33 11.58 -24.36
C GLY A 85 3.94 11.14 -23.93
N PHE A 86 3.18 10.53 -24.84
CA PHE A 86 1.88 9.93 -24.56
C PHE A 86 1.97 8.86 -23.47
N LEU A 87 2.93 7.93 -23.59
CA LEU A 87 3.13 6.85 -22.62
C LEU A 87 3.50 7.41 -21.23
N THR A 88 4.35 8.41 -21.17
CA THR A 88 4.79 9.06 -19.93
C THR A 88 3.64 9.85 -19.28
N GLU A 89 2.82 10.57 -20.05
CA GLU A 89 1.63 11.26 -19.54
C GLU A 89 0.63 10.26 -18.94
N LEU A 90 0.31 9.20 -19.69
CA LEU A 90 -0.65 8.19 -19.27
C LEU A 90 -0.16 7.44 -18.04
N ARG A 91 1.12 7.06 -18.00
CA ARG A 91 1.74 6.45 -16.81
C ARG A 91 1.58 7.38 -15.61
N SER A 92 1.96 8.64 -15.75
CA SER A 92 1.93 9.64 -14.66
C SER A 92 0.51 9.84 -14.12
N LYS A 93 -0.51 9.79 -14.99
CA LYS A 93 -1.91 9.86 -14.59
C LYS A 93 -2.35 8.63 -13.81
N ILE A 94 -1.98 7.43 -14.27
CA ILE A 94 -2.33 6.15 -13.63
C ILE A 94 -1.68 6.01 -12.25
N VAL A 95 -0.38 6.29 -12.13
CA VAL A 95 0.35 6.19 -10.85
C VAL A 95 0.27 7.48 -10.03
N SER A 96 -0.59 8.43 -10.43
CA SER A 96 -0.73 9.67 -9.68
C SER A 96 -1.25 9.39 -8.26
N ARG A 97 -0.70 10.13 -7.29
CA ARG A 97 -1.13 10.09 -5.89
C ARG A 97 -2.64 10.20 -5.72
N ILE A 98 -3.31 11.06 -6.50
CA ILE A 98 -4.77 11.22 -6.45
C ILE A 98 -5.47 9.91 -6.84
N ASN A 99 -5.05 9.28 -7.94
CA ASN A 99 -5.63 8.03 -8.41
C ASN A 99 -5.38 6.89 -7.41
N LEU A 100 -4.15 6.75 -6.91
CA LEU A 100 -3.80 5.70 -5.94
C LEU A 100 -4.55 5.86 -4.62
N ASN A 101 -4.79 7.10 -4.16
CA ASN A 101 -5.62 7.32 -2.98
C ASN A 101 -7.08 6.91 -3.19
N GLN A 102 -7.66 7.24 -4.35
CA GLN A 102 -9.01 6.80 -4.70
C GLN A 102 -9.10 5.28 -4.78
N LEU A 103 -8.07 4.61 -5.32
CA LEU A 103 -8.00 3.16 -5.35
C LEU A 103 -7.88 2.57 -3.94
N GLY A 104 -7.01 3.12 -3.09
CA GLY A 104 -6.88 2.70 -1.69
C GLY A 104 -8.21 2.83 -0.93
N TYR A 105 -8.97 3.90 -1.18
CA TYR A 105 -10.31 4.07 -0.61
C TYR A 105 -11.27 2.97 -1.10
N LYS A 106 -11.34 2.73 -2.41
CA LYS A 106 -12.19 1.68 -3.00
C LYS A 106 -11.85 0.27 -2.49
N LEU A 107 -10.58 0.03 -2.18
CA LEU A 107 -10.09 -1.24 -1.62
C LEU A 107 -10.24 -1.33 -0.10
N GLY A 108 -10.72 -0.28 0.58
CA GLY A 108 -10.98 -0.29 2.01
C GLY A 108 -9.72 -0.17 2.88
N PHE A 109 -8.65 0.45 2.37
CA PHE A 109 -7.39 0.64 3.12
C PHE A 109 -7.56 1.44 4.41
N GLU A 110 -8.61 2.26 4.50
CA GLU A 110 -8.96 3.01 5.71
C GLU A 110 -9.08 2.14 6.97
N GLN A 111 -9.46 0.88 6.81
CA GLN A 111 -9.60 -0.08 7.92
C GLN A 111 -8.27 -0.72 8.33
N LEU A 112 -7.23 -0.58 7.49
CA LEU A 112 -5.92 -1.22 7.66
C LEU A 112 -4.84 -0.24 8.10
N VAL A 113 -4.90 1.03 7.66
CA VAL A 113 -3.84 2.00 7.93
C VAL A 113 -3.81 2.42 9.41
N GLU A 114 -2.65 2.24 10.03
CA GLU A 114 -2.33 2.71 11.38
C GLU A 114 -1.83 4.16 11.30
N PHE A 115 -2.58 5.11 11.85
CA PHE A 115 -2.19 6.53 11.92
C PHE A 115 -2.75 7.24 13.17
N ASP A 116 -2.07 8.31 13.59
CA ASP A 116 -2.55 9.17 14.68
C ASP A 116 -3.58 10.18 14.14
N LYS A 117 -4.83 10.01 14.56
CA LYS A 117 -5.97 10.88 14.21
C LYS A 117 -5.80 12.32 14.68
N ARG A 118 -4.96 12.58 15.70
CA ARG A 118 -4.70 13.93 16.22
C ARG A 118 -3.73 14.71 15.34
N VAL A 119 -2.85 14.01 14.62
CA VAL A 119 -1.81 14.59 13.77
C VAL A 119 -2.32 14.82 12.34
N ILE A 120 -3.28 14.03 11.90
CA ILE A 120 -3.84 14.09 10.54
C ILE A 120 -5.18 14.84 10.58
N ASN A 121 -5.14 16.13 10.21
CA ASN A 121 -6.36 16.87 9.85
C ASN A 121 -6.99 16.26 8.60
N THR A 122 -8.32 16.37 8.48
CA THR A 122 -9.15 15.80 7.39
C THR A 122 -8.62 16.08 5.97
N ASN A 123 -7.95 17.23 5.75
CA ASN A 123 -7.35 17.56 4.44
C ASN A 123 -6.07 16.78 4.09
N ARG A 124 -5.37 16.19 5.07
CA ARG A 124 -4.15 15.38 4.87
C ARG A 124 -4.42 13.87 4.77
N GLN A 125 -5.68 13.45 4.87
CA GLN A 125 -6.07 12.07 4.50
C GLN A 125 -5.90 11.80 3.00
N SER A 126 -5.72 12.87 2.19
CA SER A 126 -5.72 12.79 0.72
C SER A 126 -4.52 12.07 0.11
N SER A 127 -3.40 11.85 0.85
CA SER A 127 -2.26 11.07 0.35
C SER A 127 -2.06 9.70 1.01
N LEU A 128 -2.55 9.53 2.24
CA LEU A 128 -2.16 8.43 3.13
C LEU A 128 -2.52 7.04 2.59
N LEU A 129 -3.62 6.92 1.83
CA LEU A 129 -4.03 5.63 1.27
C LEU A 129 -3.20 5.27 0.03
N GLY A 130 -2.80 6.28 -0.75
CA GLY A 130 -1.90 6.12 -1.89
C GLY A 130 -0.48 5.78 -1.43
N ASP A 131 0.02 6.46 -0.41
CA ASP A 131 1.34 6.16 0.19
C ASP A 131 1.39 4.74 0.79
N ALA A 132 0.24 4.14 1.15
CA ALA A 132 0.14 2.75 1.60
C ALA A 132 -0.15 1.74 0.47
N PHE A 133 -0.45 2.24 -0.74
CA PHE A 133 -0.70 1.44 -1.93
C PHE A 133 0.60 1.05 -2.64
N GLU A 134 1.58 1.94 -2.59
CA GLU A 134 2.97 1.72 -3.01
C GLU A 134 3.73 0.89 -1.96
#